data_AF-A0A927YNI5-F1
#
_entry.id   AF-A0A927YNI5-F1
#
_cell.length_a   1.000
_cell.length_b   1.000
_cell.length_c   1.000
_cell.angle_alpha   90.00
_cell.angle_beta   90.00
_cell.angle_gamma   90.00
#
_symmetry.space_group_name_H-M   'P 1'
#
loop_
_entity.id
_entity.type
_entity.pdbx_description
1 polymer ?
#
loop_
_entity_poly.entity_id
_entity_poly.type
_entity_poly.pdbx_seq_one_letter_code
_entity_poly.pdbx_strand_id
1 'polypeptide(L)'
;MYREALEEEVISPPDLLENLKEKGLEAVELTTEEFFYAAECVEKYVKISRYDSTALAIAKHRGIPLLTGDNALRKAAIKEGVEVIGTIGILDKLYEDNYINAPEYKYCLAQLLEHKERRLPAEEMMKRLDALE
;
A
#
# COMPACT_ATOMS: atom_id res chain seq x y z
N MET A 1 4.90 14.71 16.44
CA MET A 1 4.73 14.49 14.99
C MET A 1 4.91 13.04 14.53
N TYR A 2 6.02 12.33 14.74
CA TYR A 2 6.15 10.92 14.25
C TYR A 2 5.18 9.91 14.86
N ARG A 3 4.96 9.99 16.18
CA ARG A 3 4.06 9.07 16.89
C ARG A 3 2.59 9.29 16.54
N GLU A 4 2.23 10.52 16.20
CA GLU A 4 0.86 10.92 15.90
C GLU A 4 0.32 10.20 14.65
N ALA A 5 1.09 10.07 13.55
CA ALA A 5 0.55 9.46 12.33
C ALA A 5 0.18 7.98 12.50
N LEU A 6 1.06 7.17 13.12
CA LEU A 6 0.77 5.74 13.32
C LEU A 6 -0.33 5.50 14.36
N GLU A 7 -0.37 6.32 15.42
CA GLU A 7 -1.38 6.24 16.48
C GLU A 7 -2.75 6.78 16.02
N GLU A 8 -2.79 7.73 15.06
CA GLU A 8 -4.02 8.26 14.47
C GLU A 8 -4.61 7.35 13.37
N GLU A 9 -3.76 6.66 12.59
CA GLU A 9 -4.21 5.82 11.47
C GLU A 9 -4.68 4.42 11.92
N VAL A 10 -4.06 3.85 12.95
CA VAL A 10 -4.39 2.48 13.42
C VAL A 10 -5.39 2.52 14.57
N ILE A 11 -6.66 2.57 14.22
CA ILE A 11 -7.76 2.74 15.19
C ILE A 11 -8.25 1.38 15.75
N SER A 12 -8.10 0.28 14.99
CA SER A 12 -8.60 -1.03 15.40
C SER A 12 -7.98 -2.20 14.61
N PRO A 13 -7.75 -3.37 15.24
CA PRO A 13 -7.84 -3.60 16.68
C PRO A 13 -6.71 -2.88 17.46
N PRO A 14 -6.87 -2.64 18.79
CA PRO A 14 -5.93 -1.81 19.56
C PRO A 14 -4.48 -2.33 19.58
N ASP A 15 -4.29 -3.64 19.43
CA ASP A 15 -3.00 -4.33 19.40
C ASP A 15 -2.39 -4.39 17.99
N LEU A 16 -3.13 -3.98 16.95
CA LEU A 16 -2.67 -4.09 15.55
C LEU A 16 -1.36 -3.34 15.31
N LEU A 17 -1.24 -2.12 15.82
CA LEU A 17 -0.05 -1.31 15.60
C LEU A 17 1.19 -1.96 16.20
N GLU A 18 1.09 -2.50 17.42
CA GLU A 18 2.20 -3.16 18.08
C GLU A 18 2.57 -4.46 17.37
N ASN A 19 1.58 -5.27 17.00
CA ASN A 19 1.79 -6.49 16.21
C ASN A 19 2.47 -6.20 14.86
N LEU A 20 2.16 -5.06 14.21
CA LEU A 20 2.80 -4.66 12.97
C LEU A 20 4.25 -4.23 13.20
N LYS A 21 4.54 -3.49 14.28
CA LYS A 21 5.91 -3.10 14.64
C LYS A 21 6.78 -4.32 14.93
N GLU A 22 6.27 -5.30 15.68
CA GLU A 22 6.97 -6.57 15.92
C GLU A 22 7.27 -7.35 14.62
N LYS A 23 6.45 -7.15 13.59
CA LYS A 23 6.62 -7.74 12.26
C LYS A 23 7.46 -6.89 11.31
N GLY A 24 8.03 -5.78 11.78
CA GLY A 24 8.95 -4.93 11.03
C GLY A 24 8.35 -3.65 10.44
N LEU A 25 7.13 -3.24 10.85
CA LEU A 25 6.63 -1.91 10.52
C LEU A 25 7.47 -0.85 11.25
N GLU A 26 8.13 0.01 10.49
CA GLU A 26 8.98 1.08 11.01
C GLU A 26 8.44 2.45 10.61
N ALA A 27 8.37 3.37 11.57
CA ALA A 27 8.13 4.78 11.29
C ALA A 27 9.42 5.43 10.78
N VAL A 28 9.31 6.19 9.70
CA VAL A 28 10.45 6.87 9.11
C VAL A 28 10.39 8.37 9.34
N GLU A 29 11.56 8.98 9.50
CA GLU A 29 11.69 10.43 9.52
C GLU A 29 11.66 11.00 8.11
N LEU A 30 11.04 12.17 7.93
CA LEU A 30 11.10 12.89 6.65
C LEU A 30 12.40 13.67 6.56
N THR A 31 13.08 13.53 5.43
CA THR A 31 14.13 14.46 5.03
C THR A 31 13.55 15.83 4.68
N THR A 32 14.41 16.85 4.61
CA THR A 32 13.99 18.20 4.23
C THR A 32 13.46 18.23 2.79
N GLU A 33 14.09 17.48 1.90
CA GLU A 33 13.69 17.33 0.50
C GLU A 33 12.31 16.67 0.39
N GLU A 34 12.08 15.57 1.12
CA GLU A 34 10.78 14.89 1.16
C GLU A 34 9.69 15.81 1.72
N PHE A 35 9.99 16.62 2.74
CA PHE A 35 9.04 17.56 3.33
C PHE A 35 8.58 18.63 2.34
N PHE A 36 9.52 19.30 1.67
CA PHE A 36 9.17 20.32 0.68
C PHE A 36 8.42 19.71 -0.51
N TYR A 37 8.86 18.54 -0.97
CA TYR A 37 8.20 17.86 -2.07
C TYR A 37 6.78 17.36 -1.72
N ALA A 38 6.55 16.94 -0.47
CA ALA A 38 5.21 16.62 0.01
C ALA A 38 4.28 17.85 -0.03
N ALA A 39 4.78 19.04 0.31
CA ALA A 39 4.02 20.28 0.21
C ALA A 39 3.66 20.62 -1.25
N GLU A 40 4.61 20.46 -2.19
CA GLU A 40 4.36 20.59 -3.63
C GLU A 40 3.29 19.60 -4.12
N CYS A 41 3.33 18.36 -3.63
CA CYS A 41 2.34 17.33 -3.99
C CYS A 41 0.92 17.72 -3.55
N VAL A 42 0.75 18.33 -2.38
CA VAL A 42 -0.56 18.82 -1.91
C VAL A 42 -1.13 19.86 -2.87
N GLU A 43 -0.31 20.77 -3.38
CA GLU A 43 -0.73 21.80 -4.34
C GLU A 43 -1.02 21.20 -5.73
N LYS A 44 -0.16 20.28 -6.18
CA LYS A 44 -0.24 19.64 -7.50
C LYS A 44 -1.42 18.67 -7.62
N TYR A 45 -1.76 17.99 -6.53
CA TYR A 45 -2.74 16.91 -6.49
C TYR A 45 -3.86 17.21 -5.49
N VAL A 46 -4.82 18.04 -5.91
CA VAL A 46 -5.97 18.51 -5.10
C VAL A 46 -6.79 17.39 -4.42
N LYS A 47 -6.68 16.14 -4.89
CA LYS A 47 -7.50 15.01 -4.42
C LYS A 47 -6.79 14.05 -3.46
N ILE A 48 -5.54 14.30 -3.08
CA ILE A 48 -4.81 13.45 -2.12
C ILE A 48 -4.61 14.20 -0.81
N SER A 49 -4.63 13.49 0.32
CA SER A 49 -4.46 14.10 1.64
C SER A 49 -3.00 14.53 1.89
N ARG A 50 -2.77 15.19 3.04
CA ARG A 50 -1.40 15.51 3.49
C ARG A 50 -0.58 14.23 3.74
N TYR A 51 -1.18 13.23 4.39
CA TYR A 51 -0.50 11.95 4.64
C TYR A 51 -0.22 11.19 3.34
N ASP A 52 -1.15 11.20 2.39
CA ASP A 52 -0.93 10.63 1.04
C ASP A 52 0.22 11.33 0.30
N SER A 53 0.28 12.66 0.41
CA SER A 53 1.35 13.47 -0.21
C SER A 53 2.71 13.17 0.40
N THR A 54 2.76 13.01 1.73
CA THR A 54 3.96 12.57 2.45
C THR A 54 4.40 11.18 2.02
N ALA A 55 3.47 10.22 1.95
CA ALA A 55 3.79 8.85 1.52
C ALA A 55 4.31 8.82 0.07
N LEU A 56 3.70 9.60 -0.83
CA LEU A 56 4.16 9.75 -2.21
C LEU A 56 5.57 10.36 -2.28
N ALA A 57 5.84 11.40 -1.48
CA ALA A 57 7.12 12.06 -1.45
C ALA A 57 8.26 11.12 -1.02
N ILE A 58 8.03 10.38 0.07
CA ILE A 58 8.96 9.37 0.57
C ILE A 58 9.20 8.29 -0.49
N ALA A 59 8.12 7.74 -1.06
CA ALA A 59 8.23 6.67 -2.06
C ALA A 59 9.05 7.11 -3.28
N LYS A 60 8.81 8.33 -3.78
CA LYS A 60 9.54 8.91 -4.90
C LYS A 60 11.02 9.13 -4.59
N HIS A 61 11.33 9.80 -3.48
CA HIS A 61 12.71 10.18 -3.16
C HIS A 61 13.57 8.97 -2.78
N ARG A 62 12.99 7.95 -2.16
CA ARG A 62 13.69 6.72 -1.77
C ARG A 62 13.70 5.65 -2.85
N GLY A 63 12.94 5.83 -3.93
CA GLY A 63 12.83 4.84 -5.00
C GLY A 63 12.20 3.53 -4.52
N ILE A 64 11.22 3.61 -3.61
CA ILE A 64 10.51 2.44 -3.08
C ILE A 64 9.07 2.38 -3.59
N PRO A 65 8.46 1.19 -3.71
CA PRO A 65 7.07 1.06 -4.10
C PRO A 65 6.13 1.69 -3.08
N LEU A 66 5.09 2.38 -3.57
CA LEU A 66 4.01 2.91 -2.75
C LEU A 66 2.88 1.88 -2.63
N LEU A 67 2.63 1.41 -1.41
CA LEU A 67 1.49 0.55 -1.13
C LEU A 67 0.22 1.39 -0.95
N THR A 68 -0.73 1.32 -1.89
CA THR A 68 -2.02 2.02 -1.74
C THR A 68 -3.18 1.36 -2.50
N GLY A 69 -4.35 1.37 -1.87
CA GLY A 69 -5.65 1.06 -2.49
C GLY A 69 -6.39 2.28 -3.02
N ASP A 70 -5.95 3.50 -2.70
CA ASP A 70 -6.63 4.73 -3.12
C ASP A 70 -6.35 5.06 -4.59
N ASN A 71 -7.40 5.38 -5.34
CA ASN A 71 -7.29 5.63 -6.78
C ASN A 71 -6.72 7.02 -7.10
N ALA A 72 -6.94 8.02 -6.25
CA ALA A 72 -6.37 9.35 -6.46
C ALA A 72 -4.85 9.32 -6.23
N LEU A 73 -4.41 8.70 -5.13
CA LEU A 73 -3.00 8.50 -4.81
C LEU A 73 -2.29 7.62 -5.83
N ARG A 74 -2.92 6.51 -6.25
CA ARG A 74 -2.39 5.66 -7.34
C ARG A 74 -2.12 6.46 -8.62
N LYS A 75 -3.04 7.33 -9.02
CA LYS A 75 -2.87 8.16 -10.22
C LYS A 75 -1.75 9.20 -10.05
N ALA A 76 -1.62 9.78 -8.86
CA ALA A 76 -0.54 10.72 -8.57
C ALA A 76 0.82 10.01 -8.61
N ALA A 77 0.95 8.86 -7.96
CA ALA A 77 2.17 8.05 -7.93
C ALA A 77 2.63 7.62 -9.34
N ILE A 78 1.71 7.13 -10.18
CA ILE A 78 2.02 6.78 -11.57
C ILE A 78 2.55 8.00 -12.35
N LYS A 79 1.95 9.18 -12.17
CA LYS A 79 2.43 10.42 -12.82
C LYS A 79 3.81 10.85 -12.33
N GLU A 80 4.13 10.55 -11.07
CA GLU A 80 5.45 10.85 -10.49
C GLU A 80 6.52 9.79 -10.77
N GLY A 81 6.17 8.72 -11.50
CA GLY A 81 7.07 7.61 -11.83
C GLY A 81 7.31 6.64 -10.66
N VAL A 82 6.42 6.64 -9.67
CA VAL A 82 6.50 5.77 -8.49
C VAL A 82 5.75 4.48 -8.78
N GLU A 83 6.39 3.34 -8.51
CA GLU A 83 5.74 2.03 -8.56
C GLU A 83 4.63 1.94 -7.51
N VAL A 84 3.47 1.40 -7.88
CA VAL A 84 2.34 1.27 -6.96
C VAL A 84 1.96 -0.20 -6.80
N ILE A 85 1.95 -0.65 -5.56
CA ILE A 85 1.50 -1.98 -5.17
C ILE A 85 0.15 -1.83 -4.45
N GLY A 86 -0.76 -2.78 -4.66
CA GLY A 86 -2.02 -2.90 -3.90
C GLY A 86 -2.07 -4.25 -3.19
N THR A 87 -3.17 -4.55 -2.48
CA THR A 87 -3.33 -5.80 -1.72
C THR A 87 -3.03 -7.06 -2.54
N ILE A 88 -3.54 -7.14 -3.78
CA ILE A 88 -3.29 -8.27 -4.67
C ILE A 88 -1.80 -8.34 -5.05
N GLY A 89 -1.15 -7.21 -5.29
CA GLY A 89 0.28 -7.18 -5.62
C GLY A 89 1.17 -7.62 -4.46
N ILE A 90 0.77 -7.40 -3.20
CA ILE A 90 1.48 -8.00 -2.05
C ILE A 90 1.39 -9.52 -2.13
N LEU A 91 0.18 -10.06 -2.38
CA LEU A 91 -0.02 -11.49 -2.47
C LEU A 91 0.78 -12.10 -3.64
N ASP A 92 0.83 -11.40 -4.78
CA ASP A 92 1.66 -11.76 -5.93
C ASP A 92 3.13 -11.84 -5.51
N LYS A 93 3.65 -10.84 -4.78
CA LYS A 93 5.02 -10.85 -4.27
C LYS A 93 5.30 -12.00 -3.31
N LEU A 94 4.38 -12.29 -2.39
CA LEU A 94 4.53 -13.42 -1.48
C LEU A 94 4.64 -14.75 -2.23
N TYR A 95 3.91 -14.90 -3.34
CA TYR A 95 3.97 -16.09 -4.17
C TYR A 95 5.23 -16.14 -5.05
N GLU A 96 5.56 -15.04 -5.74
CA GLU A 96 6.76 -14.89 -6.57
C GLU A 96 8.05 -15.16 -5.77
N ASP A 97 8.11 -14.67 -4.54
CA ASP A 97 9.27 -14.81 -3.65
C ASP A 97 9.24 -16.11 -2.83
N ASN A 98 8.30 -17.03 -3.10
CA ASN A 98 8.16 -18.35 -2.46
C ASN A 98 7.89 -18.32 -0.94
N TYR A 99 7.28 -17.25 -0.42
CA TYR A 99 6.80 -17.21 0.96
C TYR A 99 5.51 -18.02 1.16
N ILE A 100 4.73 -18.19 0.10
CA ILE A 100 3.52 -19.03 0.06
C ILE A 100 3.54 -19.94 -1.16
N ASN A 101 2.88 -21.10 -1.08
CA ASN A 101 2.74 -22.02 -2.19
C ASN A 101 1.47 -21.76 -3.02
N ALA A 102 1.37 -22.44 -4.18
CA ALA A 102 0.23 -22.24 -5.10
C ALA A 102 -1.14 -22.55 -4.45
N PRO A 103 -1.32 -23.64 -3.67
CA PRO A 103 -2.55 -23.85 -2.91
C PRO A 103 -2.91 -22.69 -1.95
N GLU A 104 -1.95 -22.16 -1.20
CA GLU A 104 -2.15 -21.04 -0.28
C GLU A 104 -2.53 -19.76 -1.04
N TYR A 105 -1.83 -19.46 -2.14
CA TYR A 105 -2.13 -18.32 -3.00
C TYR A 105 -3.55 -18.39 -3.57
N LYS A 106 -3.97 -19.55 -4.10
CA LYS A 106 -5.33 -19.79 -4.58
C LYS A 106 -6.37 -19.59 -3.48
N TYR A 107 -6.11 -20.13 -2.29
CA TYR A 107 -6.97 -19.97 -1.12
C TYR A 107 -7.13 -18.50 -0.74
N CYS A 108 -6.03 -17.74 -0.66
CA CYS A 108 -6.06 -16.32 -0.34
C CYS A 108 -6.85 -15.50 -1.38
N LEU A 109 -6.65 -15.75 -2.68
CA LEU A 109 -7.42 -15.09 -3.73
C LEU A 109 -8.93 -15.39 -3.64
N ALA A 110 -9.30 -16.64 -3.38
CA ALA A 110 -10.69 -17.04 -3.21
C ALA A 110 -11.33 -16.33 -2.00
N GLN A 111 -10.62 -16.28 -0.87
CA GLN A 111 -11.10 -15.57 0.33
C GLN A 111 -11.26 -14.06 0.08
N LEU A 112 -10.33 -13.43 -0.64
CA LEU A 112 -10.45 -12.01 -1.01
C LEU A 112 -11.64 -11.73 -1.92
N LEU A 113 -12.02 -12.67 -2.79
CA LEU A 113 -13.22 -12.57 -3.65
C LEU A 113 -14.53 -12.69 -2.87
N GLU A 114 -14.55 -13.48 -1.79
CA GLU A 114 -15.75 -13.66 -0.94
C GLU A 114 -16.07 -12.38 -0.13
N HIS A 115 -15.05 -11.60 0.26
CA HIS A 115 -15.22 -10.36 1.02
C HIS A 115 -15.61 -9.16 0.13
N LYS A 116 -16.87 -9.14 -0.32
CA LYS A 116 -17.45 -8.08 -1.18
C LYS A 116 -17.45 -6.66 -0.60
N GLU A 117 -17.21 -6.52 0.71
CA GLU A 117 -17.10 -5.21 1.36
C GLU A 117 -15.84 -4.44 0.92
N ARG A 118 -14.82 -5.17 0.42
CA ARG A 118 -13.60 -4.58 -0.12
C ARG A 118 -13.76 -4.38 -1.62
N ARG A 119 -13.49 -3.16 -2.11
CA ARG A 119 -13.50 -2.81 -3.55
C ARG A 119 -12.25 -3.34 -4.26
N LEU A 120 -12.04 -4.64 -4.22
CA LEU A 120 -10.92 -5.30 -4.91
C LEU A 120 -11.32 -5.65 -6.35
N PRO A 121 -10.39 -5.56 -7.32
CA PRO A 121 -10.67 -5.84 -8.72
C PRO A 121 -10.85 -7.35 -8.94
N ALA A 122 -12.10 -7.82 -8.93
CA ALA A 122 -12.45 -9.23 -9.06
C ALA A 122 -11.94 -9.87 -10.37
N GLU A 123 -12.03 -9.13 -11.48
CA GLU A 123 -11.51 -9.60 -12.79
C GLU A 123 -10.02 -9.92 -12.74
N GLU A 124 -9.26 -9.12 -12.01
CA GLU A 124 -7.80 -9.23 -11.93
C GLU A 124 -7.37 -10.41 -11.04
N MET A 125 -8.20 -10.75 -10.05
CA MET A 125 -8.04 -11.96 -9.24
C MET A 125 -8.44 -13.23 -10.00
N MET A 126 -9.53 -13.20 -10.79
CA MET A 126 -9.95 -14.33 -11.62
C MET A 126 -8.88 -14.69 -12.66
N LYS A 127 -8.29 -13.70 -13.35
CA LYS A 127 -7.18 -13.95 -14.28
C LYS A 127 -5.99 -14.68 -13.63
N ARG A 128 -5.66 -14.35 -12.37
CA ARG A 128 -4.59 -15.00 -11.62
C ARG A 128 -4.93 -16.44 -11.26
N LEU A 129 -6.19 -16.71 -10.91
CA LEU A 129 -6.66 -18.07 -10.65
C LEU A 129 -6.60 -18.93 -11.92
N ASP A 130 -7.08 -18.39 -13.04
CA ASP A 130 -7.06 -19.08 -14.34
C ASP A 130 -5.63 -19.39 -14.82
N ALA A 131 -4.67 -18.51 -14.52
CA ALA A 131 -3.26 -18.70 -14.88
C ALA A 131 -2.53 -19.79 -14.05
N LEU A 132 -3.15 -20.26 -12.96
CA LEU A 132 -2.61 -21.29 -12.07
C LEU A 132 -3.27 -22.65 -12.24
N GLU A 133 -4.24 -22.79 -13.13
CA GLU A 133 -4.81 -24.07 -13.59
C GLU A 133 -3.95 -24.72 -14.68
#